data_AF-A0A7Y6ILD6-F1
#
_entry.id   AF-A0A7Y6ILD6-F1
#
_cell.length_a   1.000
_cell.length_b   1.000
_cell.length_c   1.000
_cell.angle_alpha   90.00
_cell.angle_beta   90.00
_cell.angle_gamma   90.00
#
_symmetry.space_group_name_H-M   'P 1'
#
loop_
_entity.id
_entity.type
_entity.pdbx_description
1 polymer ?
#
loop_
_entity_poly.entity_id
_entity_poly.type
_entity_poly.pdbx_seq_one_letter_code
_entity_poly.pdbx_strand_id
1 'polypeptide(L)'
;MLSREAKALCEKLGLGARELYFRGRCGVLGECAADVVTSVAVFFPPAHVEESWNGGRKLPAEEAVELYAGVCHAWGRRKLGEHDGCARIAELLERVVARAPSPGAPLFAGWRAVPLPDDPPARAAQLMHVVRELRGGLHANAVIAAGMSPLEAMLARAHDGSPFGHVTGETMARFFQWPEPYPEPTPELVARRAAVEDATDELLAPVFSVLNEDESDELIELLRFGQGH
;
A
#
# COMPACT_ATOMS: atom_id res chain seq x y z
N MET A 1 5.85 4.20 -1.81
CA MET A 1 5.52 5.62 -2.02
C MET A 1 6.46 6.18 -3.07
N LEU A 2 5.93 6.70 -4.18
CA LEU A 2 6.69 7.54 -5.10
C LEU A 2 6.46 8.99 -4.67
N SER A 3 7.44 9.61 -4.02
CA SER A 3 7.34 10.99 -3.57
C SER A 3 8.70 11.68 -3.66
N ARG A 4 8.70 13.01 -3.64
CA ARG A 4 9.95 13.78 -3.60
C ARG A 4 10.73 13.50 -2.31
N GLU A 5 10.02 13.24 -1.21
CA GLU A 5 10.59 12.86 0.08
C GLU A 5 11.33 11.51 -0.03
N ALA A 6 10.72 10.51 -0.67
CA ALA A 6 11.36 9.23 -0.93
C ALA A 6 12.58 9.36 -1.85
N LYS A 7 12.48 10.19 -2.91
CA LYS A 7 13.58 10.45 -3.83
C LYS A 7 14.79 11.08 -3.13
N ALA A 8 14.56 12.11 -2.32
CA ALA A 8 15.62 12.76 -1.55
C ALA A 8 16.29 11.78 -0.57
N LEU A 9 15.52 10.89 0.05
CA LEU A 9 16.07 9.85 0.93
C LEU A 9 16.91 8.83 0.15
N CYS A 10 16.46 8.41 -1.04
CA CYS A 10 17.24 7.54 -1.93
C CYS A 10 18.60 8.16 -2.27
N GLU A 11 18.62 9.43 -2.67
CA GLU A 11 19.85 10.17 -3.00
C GLU A 11 20.79 10.26 -1.80
N LYS A 12 20.26 10.57 -0.61
CA LYS A 12 21.03 10.64 0.64
C LYS A 12 21.68 9.31 1.02
N LEU A 13 20.97 8.20 0.83
CA LEU A 13 21.43 6.86 1.24
C LEU A 13 22.17 6.11 0.11
N GLY A 14 22.24 6.69 -1.09
CA GLY A 14 22.73 6.02 -2.28
C GLY A 14 21.95 4.73 -2.61
N LEU A 15 20.66 4.69 -2.30
CA LEU A 15 19.76 3.56 -2.56
C LEU A 15 18.96 3.79 -3.84
N GLY A 16 18.68 2.72 -4.57
CA GLY A 16 17.69 2.72 -5.64
C GLY A 16 16.27 2.90 -5.07
N ALA A 17 15.36 3.46 -5.88
CA ALA A 17 13.98 3.73 -5.43
C ALA A 17 13.23 2.46 -5.00
N ARG A 18 13.46 1.33 -5.69
CA ARG A 18 12.87 0.04 -5.35
C ARG A 18 13.55 -0.60 -4.13
N GLU A 19 14.86 -0.43 -3.97
CA GLU A 19 15.57 -0.88 -2.77
C GLU A 19 15.02 -0.21 -1.51
N LEU A 20 14.89 1.13 -1.51
CA LEU A 20 14.27 1.86 -0.40
C LEU A 20 12.80 1.47 -0.23
N TYR A 21 12.05 1.30 -1.32
CA TYR A 21 10.64 0.92 -1.26
C TYR A 21 10.44 -0.42 -0.55
N PHE A 22 11.17 -1.46 -0.94
CA PHE A 22 11.03 -2.78 -0.31
C PHE A 22 11.63 -2.82 1.09
N ARG A 23 12.82 -2.23 1.32
CA ARG A 23 13.40 -2.21 2.67
C ARG A 23 12.56 -1.41 3.66
N GLY A 24 12.09 -0.23 3.26
CA GLY A 24 11.25 0.60 4.11
C GLY A 24 9.86 0.02 4.34
N ARG A 25 9.17 -0.41 3.27
CA ARG A 25 7.81 -0.98 3.37
C ARG A 25 7.78 -2.35 4.05
N CYS A 26 8.69 -3.24 3.68
CA CYS A 26 8.67 -4.64 4.13
C CYS A 26 9.62 -4.89 5.31
N GLY A 27 10.40 -3.89 5.75
CA GLY A 27 11.28 -4.01 6.91
C GLY A 27 10.55 -4.31 8.22
N VAL A 28 9.24 -4.06 8.28
CA VAL A 28 8.39 -4.46 9.42
C VAL A 28 8.29 -5.98 9.62
N LEU A 29 8.73 -6.77 8.65
CA LEU A 29 8.88 -8.23 8.76
C LEU A 29 10.19 -8.63 9.48
N GLY A 30 11.06 -7.67 9.77
CA GLY A 30 12.43 -7.89 10.22
C GLY A 30 13.36 -8.36 9.10
N GLU A 31 14.59 -8.70 9.48
CA GLU A 31 15.53 -9.33 8.56
C GLU A 31 15.07 -10.74 8.21
N CYS A 32 14.82 -10.97 6.92
CA CYS A 32 14.35 -12.24 6.40
C CYS A 32 14.92 -12.51 5.01
N ALA A 33 14.74 -13.75 4.53
CA ALA A 33 15.04 -14.10 3.15
C ALA A 33 14.13 -13.32 2.18
N ALA A 34 14.61 -13.06 0.96
CA ALA A 34 13.84 -12.36 -0.06
C ALA A 34 12.49 -13.02 -0.36
N ASP A 35 12.42 -14.34 -0.31
CA ASP A 35 11.20 -15.10 -0.56
C ASP A 35 10.08 -14.79 0.45
N VAL A 36 10.43 -14.49 1.71
CA VAL A 36 9.45 -14.00 2.71
C VAL A 36 8.86 -12.66 2.28
N VAL A 37 9.68 -11.75 1.75
CA VAL A 37 9.20 -10.47 1.20
C VAL A 37 8.34 -10.67 -0.04
N THR A 38 8.76 -11.57 -0.94
CA THR A 38 7.98 -11.95 -2.13
C THR A 38 6.59 -12.45 -1.76
N SER A 39 6.48 -13.25 -0.69
CA SER A 39 5.19 -13.79 -0.22
C SER A 39 4.15 -12.72 0.15
N VAL A 40 4.59 -11.50 0.47
CA VAL A 40 3.71 -10.38 0.86
C VAL A 40 3.66 -9.26 -0.19
N ALA A 41 4.67 -9.19 -1.06
CA ALA A 41 4.75 -8.26 -2.18
C ALA A 41 4.13 -8.84 -3.46
N VAL A 42 2.96 -9.47 -3.31
CA VAL A 42 2.32 -10.39 -4.28
C VAL A 42 2.24 -9.87 -5.72
N PHE A 43 2.04 -8.56 -5.91
CA PHE A 43 1.85 -7.98 -7.25
C PHE A 43 3.15 -7.67 -8.00
N PHE A 44 4.31 -7.96 -7.43
CA PHE A 44 5.61 -7.76 -8.08
C PHE A 44 6.19 -9.08 -8.60
N PRO A 45 7.01 -9.03 -9.67
CA PRO A 45 7.79 -10.18 -10.11
C PRO A 45 8.76 -10.64 -9.00
N PRO A 46 8.86 -11.95 -8.70
CA PRO A 46 9.73 -12.47 -7.64
C PRO A 46 11.19 -12.03 -7.77
N ALA A 47 11.77 -12.11 -8.97
CA ALA A 47 13.16 -11.71 -9.21
C ALA A 47 13.40 -10.22 -8.93
N HIS A 48 12.42 -9.36 -9.24
CA HIS A 48 12.50 -7.93 -8.97
C HIS A 48 12.46 -7.61 -7.47
N VAL A 49 11.61 -8.34 -6.72
CA VAL A 49 11.56 -8.26 -5.26
C VAL A 49 12.88 -8.69 -4.65
N GLU A 50 13.43 -9.82 -5.11
CA GLU A 50 14.70 -10.36 -4.62
C GLU A 50 15.87 -9.40 -4.85
N GLU A 51 16.04 -8.92 -6.08
CA GLU A 51 17.09 -7.95 -6.43
C GLU A 51 16.97 -6.71 -5.55
N SER A 52 15.77 -6.13 -5.44
CA SER A 52 15.56 -4.88 -4.71
C SER A 52 15.71 -5.04 -3.20
N TRP A 53 15.18 -6.12 -2.63
CA TRP A 53 15.32 -6.40 -1.20
C TRP A 53 16.78 -6.63 -0.82
N ASN A 54 17.50 -7.43 -1.60
CA ASN A 54 18.91 -7.72 -1.33
C ASN A 54 19.81 -6.51 -1.58
N GLY A 55 19.58 -5.73 -2.64
CA GLY A 55 20.32 -4.49 -2.92
C GLY A 55 20.17 -3.44 -1.82
N GLY A 56 19.01 -3.41 -1.17
CA GLY A 56 18.75 -2.53 -0.02
C GLY A 56 19.33 -2.98 1.33
N ARG A 57 19.94 -4.17 1.44
CA ARG A 57 20.40 -4.73 2.73
C ARG A 57 21.49 -3.92 3.44
N LYS A 58 22.16 -3.00 2.73
CA LYS A 58 23.07 -2.04 3.35
C LYS A 58 22.39 -1.12 4.37
N LEU A 59 21.06 -1.00 4.31
CA LEU A 59 20.24 -0.34 5.32
C LEU A 59 19.53 -1.42 6.17
N PRO A 60 19.76 -1.48 7.49
CA PRO A 60 19.05 -2.40 8.40
C PRO A 60 17.53 -2.22 8.30
N ALA A 61 16.78 -3.32 8.38
CA ALA A 61 15.32 -3.29 8.19
C ALA A 61 14.59 -2.35 9.17
N GLU A 62 14.98 -2.36 10.45
CA GLU A 62 14.39 -1.49 11.47
C GLU A 62 14.62 0.00 11.17
N GLU A 63 15.87 0.38 10.88
CA GLU A 63 16.22 1.74 10.47
C GLU A 63 15.48 2.15 9.17
N ALA A 64 15.34 1.22 8.22
CA ALA A 64 14.60 1.47 6.99
C ALA A 64 13.11 1.77 7.25
N VAL A 65 12.47 1.07 8.19
CA VAL A 65 11.07 1.32 8.58
C VAL A 65 10.92 2.71 9.18
N GLU A 66 11.79 3.09 10.12
CA GLU A 66 11.76 4.42 10.75
C GLU A 66 11.91 5.54 9.72
N LEU A 67 12.89 5.43 8.82
CA LEU A 67 13.13 6.41 7.78
C LEU A 67 11.96 6.47 6.77
N TYR A 68 11.37 5.31 6.44
CA TYR A 68 10.23 5.25 5.53
C TYR A 68 8.95 5.80 6.15
N ALA A 69 8.74 5.59 7.46
CA ALA A 69 7.68 6.25 8.22
C ALA A 69 7.89 7.78 8.19
N GLY A 70 9.12 8.25 8.40
CA GLY A 70 9.47 9.66 8.27
C GLY A 70 9.18 10.26 6.89
N VAL A 71 9.39 9.50 5.81
CA VAL A 71 8.98 9.88 4.45
C VAL A 71 7.46 10.01 4.35
N CYS A 72 6.71 9.08 4.92
CA CYS A 72 5.25 9.14 4.97
C CYS A 72 4.75 10.37 5.75
N HIS A 73 5.37 10.67 6.90
CA HIS A 73 5.05 11.84 7.72
C HIS A 73 5.32 13.15 6.98
N ALA A 74 6.49 13.28 6.37
CA ALA A 74 6.87 14.47 5.61
C ALA A 74 5.94 14.69 4.40
N TRP A 75 5.52 13.61 3.74
CA TRP A 75 4.50 13.66 2.71
C TRP A 75 3.15 14.14 3.27
N GLY A 76 2.71 13.60 4.42
CA GLY A 76 1.48 13.98 5.10
C GLY A 76 1.44 15.46 5.46
N ARG A 77 2.49 15.97 6.12
CA ARG A 77 2.63 17.40 6.45
C ARG A 77 2.56 18.30 5.22
N ARG A 78 3.16 17.87 4.11
CA ARG A 78 3.14 18.65 2.88
C ARG A 78 1.78 18.62 2.17
N LYS A 79 1.16 17.45 2.09
CA LYS A 79 -0.04 17.23 1.27
C LYS A 79 -1.35 17.48 2.00
N LEU A 80 -1.33 17.34 3.31
CA LEU A 80 -2.49 17.44 4.18
C LEU A 80 -2.37 18.55 5.23
N GLY A 81 -1.24 19.28 5.26
CA GLY A 81 -0.98 20.30 6.29
C GLY A 81 -1.98 21.47 6.30
N GLU A 82 -2.65 21.72 5.18
CA GLU A 82 -3.71 22.73 5.03
C GLU A 82 -5.12 22.11 5.14
N HIS A 83 -5.22 20.81 5.39
CA HIS A 83 -6.50 20.11 5.55
C HIS A 83 -6.87 20.01 7.03
N ASP A 84 -7.85 20.82 7.46
CA ASP A 84 -8.32 20.87 8.85
C ASP A 84 -8.88 19.52 9.34
N GLY A 85 -9.26 18.63 8.42
CA GLY A 85 -9.80 17.30 8.70
C GLY A 85 -8.81 16.27 9.23
N CYS A 86 -7.49 16.55 9.24
CA CYS A 86 -6.48 15.53 9.54
C CYS A 86 -6.63 14.88 10.92
N ALA A 87 -6.96 15.66 11.95
CA ALA A 87 -7.14 15.14 13.31
C ALA A 87 -8.30 14.14 13.37
N ARG A 88 -9.41 14.49 12.69
CA ARG A 88 -10.60 13.63 12.63
C ARG A 88 -10.35 12.37 11.79
N ILE A 89 -9.69 12.49 10.65
CA ILE A 89 -9.25 11.33 9.85
C ILE A 89 -8.44 10.37 10.72
N ALA A 90 -7.45 10.90 11.46
CA ALA A 90 -6.61 10.07 12.32
C ALA A 90 -7.43 9.38 13.43
N GLU A 91 -8.32 10.10 14.11
CA GLU A 91 -9.19 9.54 15.14
C GLU A 91 -10.05 8.37 14.62
N LEU A 92 -10.69 8.54 13.45
CA LEU A 92 -11.54 7.52 12.83
C LEU A 92 -10.73 6.30 12.39
N LEU A 93 -9.63 6.51 11.66
CA LEU A 93 -8.80 5.42 11.14
C LEU A 93 -8.06 4.67 12.25
N GLU A 94 -7.72 5.32 13.36
CA GLU A 94 -7.08 4.65 14.50
C GLU A 94 -8.01 3.59 15.13
N ARG A 95 -9.31 3.88 15.26
CA ARG A 95 -10.30 2.88 15.70
C ARG A 95 -10.39 1.70 14.73
N VAL A 96 -10.41 1.98 13.43
CA VAL A 96 -10.44 0.95 12.37
C VAL A 96 -9.19 0.06 12.46
N VAL A 97 -8.00 0.65 12.50
CA VAL A 97 -6.71 -0.06 12.59
C VAL A 97 -6.59 -0.87 13.88
N ALA A 98 -7.03 -0.33 15.02
CA ALA A 98 -7.00 -1.02 16.30
C ALA A 98 -7.90 -2.27 16.31
N ARG A 99 -9.04 -2.23 15.63
CA ARG A 99 -10.00 -3.33 15.60
C ARG A 99 -9.74 -4.37 14.51
N ALA A 100 -9.06 -3.98 13.42
CA ALA A 100 -8.88 -4.84 12.27
C ALA A 100 -8.10 -6.15 12.59
N PRO A 101 -8.54 -7.30 12.08
CA PRO A 101 -7.81 -8.55 12.19
C PRO A 101 -6.54 -8.50 11.32
N SER A 102 -5.45 -9.10 11.81
CA SER A 102 -4.18 -9.21 11.08
C SER A 102 -3.91 -10.52 10.32
N PRO A 103 -4.61 -11.66 10.55
CA PRO A 103 -4.38 -12.88 9.76
C PRO A 103 -4.43 -12.62 8.25
N GLY A 104 -3.43 -13.13 7.52
CA GLY A 104 -3.31 -12.91 6.08
C GLY A 104 -2.83 -11.52 5.66
N ALA A 105 -2.50 -10.62 6.60
CA ALA A 105 -2.02 -9.26 6.33
C ALA A 105 -0.79 -8.90 7.19
N PRO A 106 0.36 -9.58 7.00
CA PRO A 106 1.55 -9.37 7.84
C PRO A 106 2.15 -7.96 7.74
N LEU A 107 2.11 -7.31 6.56
CA LEU A 107 2.56 -5.93 6.43
C LEU A 107 1.68 -4.97 7.25
N PHE A 108 0.36 -5.16 7.24
CA PHE A 108 -0.54 -4.41 8.12
C PHE A 108 -0.20 -4.65 9.60
N ALA A 109 0.01 -5.91 9.99
CA ALA A 109 0.35 -6.26 11.37
C ALA A 109 1.63 -5.55 11.85
N GLY A 110 2.67 -5.54 11.01
CA GLY A 110 3.93 -4.87 11.30
C GLY A 110 3.80 -3.35 11.30
N TRP A 111 3.15 -2.76 10.29
CA TRP A 111 2.93 -1.30 10.22
C TRP A 111 2.02 -0.77 11.33
N ARG A 112 1.06 -1.57 11.82
CA ARG A 112 0.23 -1.23 12.98
C ARG A 112 1.06 -1.07 14.27
N ALA A 113 2.22 -1.73 14.38
CA ALA A 113 3.10 -1.61 15.53
C ALA A 113 4.08 -0.43 15.44
N VAL A 114 4.21 0.22 14.28
CA VAL A 114 5.09 1.38 14.10
C VAL A 114 4.50 2.57 14.86
N PRO A 115 5.29 3.27 15.71
CA PRO A 115 4.80 4.42 16.48
C PRO A 115 4.14 5.47 15.59
N LEU A 116 3.02 6.01 16.06
CA LEU A 116 2.31 7.10 15.39
C LEU A 116 2.91 8.44 15.82
N PRO A 117 3.05 9.41 14.89
CA PRO A 117 3.45 10.77 15.23
C PRO A 117 2.30 11.51 15.94
N ASP A 118 2.67 12.56 16.69
CA ASP A 118 1.71 13.39 17.42
C ASP A 118 1.01 14.42 16.52
N ASP A 119 1.65 14.87 15.42
CA ASP A 119 1.05 15.88 14.55
C ASP A 119 -0.04 15.27 13.62
N PRO A 120 -1.24 15.88 13.53
CA PRO A 120 -2.36 15.29 12.82
C PRO A 120 -2.12 14.94 11.33
N PRO A 121 -1.47 15.79 10.51
CA PRO A 121 -1.25 15.47 9.09
C PRO A 121 -0.36 14.24 8.88
N ALA A 122 0.72 14.12 9.66
CA ALA A 122 1.57 12.93 9.61
C ALA A 122 0.86 11.68 10.15
N ARG A 123 0.08 11.83 11.22
CA ARG A 123 -0.67 10.72 11.83
C ARG A 123 -1.71 10.16 10.88
N ALA A 124 -2.50 11.02 10.25
CA ALA A 124 -3.48 10.64 9.23
C ALA A 124 -2.80 9.92 8.05
N ALA A 125 -1.66 10.44 7.55
CA ALA A 125 -0.92 9.82 6.47
C ALA A 125 -0.42 8.40 6.81
N GLN A 126 0.13 8.19 8.01
CA GLN A 126 0.56 6.86 8.44
C GLN A 126 -0.62 5.92 8.62
N LEU A 127 -1.74 6.36 9.22
CA LEU A 127 -2.92 5.51 9.38
C LEU A 127 -3.55 5.11 8.04
N MET A 128 -3.59 6.01 7.06
CA MET A 128 -3.98 5.66 5.68
C MET A 128 -3.03 4.64 5.06
N HIS A 129 -1.72 4.76 5.29
CA HIS A 129 -0.74 3.76 4.85
C HIS A 129 -1.00 2.41 5.51
N VAL A 130 -1.28 2.36 6.81
CA VAL A 130 -1.60 1.12 7.54
C VAL A 130 -2.87 0.46 6.98
N VAL A 131 -3.96 1.21 6.79
CA VAL A 131 -5.20 0.70 6.19
C VAL A 131 -4.99 0.23 4.75
N ARG A 132 -4.14 0.91 3.99
CA ARG A 132 -3.73 0.47 2.64
C ARG A 132 -3.01 -0.88 2.68
N GLU A 133 -2.13 -1.11 3.65
CA GLU A 133 -1.47 -2.42 3.80
C GLU A 133 -2.46 -3.53 4.14
N LEU A 134 -3.50 -3.22 4.93
CA LEU A 134 -4.58 -4.17 5.22
C LEU A 134 -5.33 -4.55 3.95
N ARG A 135 -5.87 -3.55 3.23
CA ARG A 135 -6.60 -3.81 1.98
C ARG A 135 -5.71 -4.54 0.97
N GLY A 136 -4.43 -4.17 0.87
CA GLY A 136 -3.47 -4.82 -0.02
C GLY A 136 -3.28 -6.31 0.29
N GLY A 137 -3.14 -6.67 1.56
CA GLY A 137 -3.05 -8.07 2.00
C GLY A 137 -4.32 -8.87 1.73
N LEU A 138 -5.48 -8.31 2.09
CA LEU A 138 -6.79 -8.95 1.82
C LEU A 138 -7.04 -9.13 0.32
N HIS A 139 -6.70 -8.13 -0.50
CA HIS A 139 -6.81 -8.20 -1.95
C HIS A 139 -5.90 -9.30 -2.54
N ALA A 140 -4.66 -9.39 -2.04
CA ALA A 140 -3.74 -10.45 -2.46
C ALA A 140 -4.30 -11.85 -2.13
N ASN A 141 -4.89 -12.02 -0.94
CA ASN A 141 -5.55 -13.28 -0.56
C ASN A 141 -6.73 -13.60 -1.49
N ALA A 142 -7.58 -12.62 -1.82
CA ALA A 142 -8.70 -12.81 -2.73
C ALA A 142 -8.25 -13.20 -4.15
N VAL A 143 -7.21 -12.55 -4.68
CA VAL A 143 -6.60 -12.89 -5.99
C VAL A 143 -6.12 -14.34 -6.01
N ILE A 144 -5.34 -14.74 -5.00
CA ILE A 144 -4.76 -16.09 -4.90
C ILE A 144 -5.87 -17.14 -4.73
N ALA A 145 -6.86 -16.87 -3.87
CA ALA A 145 -7.99 -17.77 -3.64
C ALA A 145 -8.87 -17.95 -4.89
N ALA A 146 -8.97 -16.94 -5.75
CA ALA A 146 -9.65 -17.01 -7.04
C ALA A 146 -8.85 -17.76 -8.13
N GLY A 147 -7.64 -18.24 -7.80
CA GLY A 147 -6.75 -18.92 -8.74
C GLY A 147 -6.25 -18.00 -9.86
N MET A 148 -6.21 -16.69 -9.63
CA MET A 148 -5.63 -15.72 -10.55
C MET A 148 -4.17 -15.47 -10.20
N SER A 149 -3.31 -15.39 -11.21
CA SER A 149 -1.97 -14.86 -11.00
C SER A 149 -2.01 -13.35 -10.74
N PRO A 150 -1.02 -12.79 -10.02
CA PRO A 150 -0.96 -11.36 -9.78
C PRO A 150 -0.83 -10.52 -11.05
N LEU A 151 -0.12 -11.04 -12.07
CA LEU A 151 0.00 -10.39 -13.38
C LEU A 151 -1.35 -10.36 -14.11
N GLU A 152 -2.07 -11.49 -14.17
CA GLU A 152 -3.42 -11.53 -14.76
C GLU A 152 -4.36 -10.53 -14.06
N ALA A 153 -4.33 -10.49 -12.73
CA ALA A 153 -5.15 -9.56 -11.96
C ALA A 153 -4.80 -8.08 -12.24
N MET A 154 -3.55 -7.80 -12.57
CA MET A 154 -3.09 -6.46 -12.95
C MET A 154 -3.50 -6.11 -14.39
N LEU A 155 -3.40 -7.05 -15.33
CA LEU A 155 -3.74 -6.83 -16.74
C LEU A 155 -5.25 -6.70 -16.95
N ALA A 156 -6.06 -7.45 -16.21
CA ALA A 156 -7.51 -7.56 -16.38
C ALA A 156 -8.35 -6.34 -15.91
N ARG A 157 -7.72 -5.17 -15.67
CA ARG A 157 -8.43 -3.91 -15.41
C ARG A 157 -7.59 -2.69 -15.80
N ALA A 158 -8.26 -1.56 -16.00
CA ALA A 158 -7.61 -0.25 -15.95
C ALA A 158 -7.41 0.19 -14.50
N HIS A 159 -6.34 0.94 -14.22
CA HIS A 159 -5.96 1.41 -12.90
C HIS A 159 -6.13 2.92 -12.83
N ASP A 160 -6.51 3.43 -11.66
CA ASP A 160 -6.57 4.86 -11.40
C ASP A 160 -5.88 5.18 -10.09
N GLY A 161 -5.09 6.25 -10.07
CA GLY A 161 -4.42 6.72 -8.87
C GLY A 161 -3.11 7.47 -9.13
N SER A 162 -2.70 8.26 -8.15
CA SER A 162 -1.45 9.02 -8.19
C SER A 162 -0.21 8.08 -8.23
N PRO A 163 0.83 8.40 -9.01
CA PRO A 163 1.01 9.60 -9.83
C PRO A 163 0.50 9.49 -11.27
N PHE A 164 -0.11 8.36 -11.66
CA PHE A 164 -0.35 8.04 -13.06
C PHE A 164 -1.76 8.41 -13.58
N GLY A 165 -2.72 8.64 -12.69
CA GLY A 165 -4.12 8.78 -13.07
C GLY A 165 -4.63 7.50 -13.72
N HIS A 166 -5.52 7.62 -14.70
CA HIS A 166 -6.08 6.49 -15.42
C HIS A 166 -5.07 5.86 -16.40
N VAL A 167 -4.70 4.60 -16.17
CA VAL A 167 -3.75 3.85 -17.01
C VAL A 167 -4.19 2.41 -17.26
N THR A 168 -3.67 1.80 -18.33
CA THR A 168 -3.95 0.41 -18.68
C THR A 168 -3.24 -0.58 -17.73
N GLY A 169 -3.73 -1.82 -17.70
CA GLY A 169 -3.07 -2.92 -17.00
C GLY A 169 -1.64 -3.17 -17.48
N GLU A 170 -1.39 -3.09 -18.78
CA GLU A 170 -0.02 -3.22 -19.35
C GLU A 170 0.94 -2.13 -18.87
N THR A 171 0.45 -0.88 -18.80
CA THR A 171 1.24 0.24 -18.28
C THR A 171 1.64 -0.02 -16.83
N MET A 172 0.70 -0.57 -16.03
CA MET A 172 0.96 -0.94 -14.66
C MET A 172 1.93 -2.13 -14.55
N ALA A 173 1.75 -3.17 -15.38
CA ALA A 173 2.63 -4.34 -15.44
C ALA A 173 4.08 -3.94 -15.73
N ARG A 174 4.28 -3.06 -16.72
CA ARG A 174 5.59 -2.51 -17.06
C ARG A 174 6.18 -1.69 -15.92
N PHE A 175 5.37 -0.89 -15.23
CA PHE A 175 5.82 -0.11 -14.07
C PHE A 175 6.26 -1.00 -12.89
N PHE A 176 5.63 -2.17 -12.71
CA PHE A 176 6.01 -3.19 -11.73
C PHE A 176 7.14 -4.11 -12.20
N GLN A 177 7.64 -3.90 -13.43
CA GLN A 177 8.71 -4.64 -14.09
C GLN A 177 8.36 -6.11 -14.42
N TRP A 178 7.09 -6.40 -14.67
CA TRP A 178 6.72 -7.70 -15.23
C TRP A 178 7.35 -7.88 -16.62
N PRO A 179 7.87 -9.08 -16.94
CA PRO A 179 8.44 -9.35 -18.24
C PRO A 179 7.34 -9.40 -19.32
N GLU A 180 7.65 -8.83 -20.49
CA GLU A 180 6.86 -8.98 -21.72
C GLU A 180 7.16 -10.34 -22.39
N PRO A 181 6.24 -10.89 -23.21
CA PRO A 181 4.97 -10.31 -23.64
C PRO A 181 3.84 -10.44 -22.59
N TYR A 182 2.93 -9.47 -22.57
CA TYR A 182 1.73 -9.54 -21.73
C TYR A 182 0.60 -10.29 -22.46
N PRO A 183 -0.06 -11.26 -21.80
CA PRO A 183 -1.25 -11.88 -22.37
C PRO A 183 -2.43 -10.90 -22.36
N GLU A 184 -3.19 -10.89 -23.45
CA GLU A 184 -4.46 -10.15 -23.52
C GLU A 184 -5.49 -10.76 -22.56
N PRO A 185 -6.08 -9.99 -21.63
CA PRO A 185 -7.10 -10.49 -20.72
C PRO A 185 -8.35 -10.93 -21.47
N THR A 186 -8.81 -12.16 -21.23
CA THR A 186 -10.11 -12.60 -21.75
C THR A 186 -11.27 -11.95 -21.00
N PRO A 187 -12.48 -11.87 -21.57
CA PRO A 187 -13.66 -11.39 -20.86
C PRO A 187 -13.93 -12.14 -19.55
N GLU A 188 -13.66 -13.45 -19.52
CA GLU A 188 -13.80 -14.28 -18.31
C GLU A 188 -12.79 -13.87 -17.23
N LEU A 189 -11.56 -13.53 -17.62
CA LEU A 189 -10.54 -13.05 -16.69
C LEU A 189 -10.90 -11.68 -16.12
N VAL A 190 -11.44 -10.78 -16.95
CA VAL A 190 -11.96 -9.48 -16.50
C VAL A 190 -13.13 -9.65 -15.53
N ALA A 191 -14.08 -10.53 -15.83
CA ALA A 191 -15.21 -10.83 -14.94
C ALA A 191 -14.73 -11.44 -13.61
N ARG A 192 -13.77 -12.38 -13.65
CA ARG A 192 -13.18 -12.95 -12.44
C ARG A 192 -12.46 -11.87 -11.62
N ARG A 193 -11.75 -10.95 -12.28
CA ARG A 193 -11.07 -9.85 -11.62
C ARG A 193 -12.03 -8.89 -10.92
N ALA A 194 -13.22 -8.66 -11.48
CA ALA A 194 -14.28 -7.88 -10.84
C ALA A 194 -14.79 -8.59 -9.57
N ALA A 195 -15.10 -9.89 -9.65
CA ALA A 195 -15.50 -10.68 -8.48
C ALA A 195 -14.44 -10.70 -7.36
N VAL A 196 -13.15 -10.60 -7.71
CA VAL A 196 -12.06 -10.45 -6.73
C VAL A 196 -12.11 -9.09 -6.03
N GLU A 197 -12.51 -7.99 -6.68
CA GLU A 197 -12.75 -6.73 -5.95
C GLU A 197 -13.91 -6.88 -4.99
N ASP A 198 -15.03 -7.45 -5.44
CA ASP A 198 -16.21 -7.63 -4.57
C ASP A 198 -15.85 -8.44 -3.33
N ALA A 199 -15.12 -9.55 -3.49
CA ALA A 199 -14.61 -10.34 -2.37
C ALA A 199 -13.62 -9.56 -1.48
N THR A 200 -12.82 -8.66 -2.05
CA THR A 200 -11.93 -7.79 -1.27
C THR A 200 -12.72 -6.81 -0.42
N ASP A 201 -13.78 -6.23 -0.99
CA ASP A 201 -14.64 -5.27 -0.30
C ASP A 201 -15.48 -5.97 0.78
N GLU A 202 -15.98 -7.18 0.53
CA GLU A 202 -16.62 -8.04 1.55
C GLU A 202 -15.68 -8.36 2.72
N LEU A 203 -14.41 -8.66 2.45
CA LEU A 203 -13.41 -8.89 3.51
C LEU A 203 -13.09 -7.63 4.31
N LEU A 204 -13.16 -6.46 3.66
CA LEU A 204 -12.81 -5.18 4.29
C LEU A 204 -14.00 -4.56 5.05
N ALA A 205 -15.24 -4.78 4.61
CA ALA A 205 -16.43 -4.14 5.19
C ALA A 205 -16.57 -4.32 6.72
N PRO A 206 -16.38 -5.53 7.31
CA PRO A 206 -16.46 -5.71 8.76
C PRO A 206 -15.41 -4.92 9.54
N VAL A 207 -14.30 -4.54 8.90
CA VAL A 207 -13.23 -3.77 9.55
C VAL A 207 -13.69 -2.34 9.85
N PHE A 208 -14.52 -1.77 8.98
CA PHE A 208 -15.07 -0.42 9.15
C PHE A 208 -16.32 -0.38 10.02
N SER A 209 -16.88 -1.52 10.43
CA SER A 209 -18.10 -1.57 11.26
C SER A 209 -17.94 -1.03 12.70
N VAL A 210 -16.73 -0.60 13.07
CA VAL A 210 -16.47 0.16 14.31
C VAL A 210 -16.91 1.62 14.20
N LEU A 211 -17.09 2.12 12.98
CA LEU A 211 -17.66 3.42 12.68
C LEU A 211 -19.17 3.25 12.45
N ASN A 212 -19.96 4.21 12.93
CA ASN A 212 -21.37 4.28 12.53
C ASN A 212 -21.51 4.88 11.11
N GLU A 213 -22.75 5.01 10.63
CA GLU A 213 -23.04 5.54 9.29
C GLU A 213 -22.55 6.97 9.12
N ASP A 214 -22.90 7.88 10.04
CA ASP A 214 -22.47 9.28 10.01
C ASP A 214 -20.93 9.41 10.04
N GLU A 215 -20.24 8.61 10.84
CA GLU A 215 -18.78 8.59 10.94
C GLU A 215 -18.12 8.03 9.68
N SER A 216 -18.76 7.07 9.01
CA SER A 216 -18.29 6.51 7.75
C SER A 216 -18.42 7.53 6.62
N ASP A 217 -19.56 8.21 6.54
CA ASP A 217 -19.80 9.31 5.59
C ASP A 217 -18.84 10.47 5.84
N GLU A 218 -18.66 10.86 7.10
CA GLU A 218 -17.68 11.88 7.49
C GLU A 218 -16.26 11.50 7.04
N LEU A 219 -15.83 10.26 7.30
CA LEU A 219 -14.51 9.80 6.85
C LEU A 219 -14.38 9.87 5.33
N ILE A 220 -15.41 9.44 4.58
CA ILE A 220 -15.41 9.48 3.12
C ILE A 220 -15.26 10.92 2.61
N GLU A 221 -16.05 11.86 3.14
CA GLU A 221 -15.95 13.27 2.76
C GLU A 221 -14.58 13.85 3.09
N LEU A 222 -14.06 13.55 4.29
CA LEU A 222 -12.75 14.00 4.73
C LEU A 222 -11.63 13.47 3.84
N LEU A 223 -11.72 12.24 3.32
CA LEU A 223 -10.71 11.61 2.46
C LEU A 223 -10.73 12.09 1.00
N ARG A 224 -11.70 12.91 0.59
CA ARG A 224 -11.76 13.50 -0.77
C ARG A 224 -10.76 14.65 -1.00
N PHE A 225 -9.88 14.93 -0.03
CA PHE A 225 -8.83 15.94 -0.21
C PHE A 225 -8.00 15.65 -1.47
N GLY A 226 -7.75 16.68 -2.28
CA GLY A 226 -7.03 16.53 -3.56
C GLY A 226 -7.88 16.12 -4.76
N GLN A 227 -9.21 16.00 -4.64
CA GLN A 227 -10.13 16.01 -5.79
C GLN A 227 -10.56 17.44 -6.20
N GLY A 228 -9.90 18.47 -5.65
CA GLY A 228 -10.13 19.88 -5.96
C GLY A 228 -9.04 20.44 -6.88
N HIS A 229 -9.47 20.78 -8.11
CA HIS A 229 -8.82 21.46 -9.24
C HIS A 229 -8.09 20.57 -10.25
#